data_AF-Q9KR43-F1
#
_entry.id   AF-Q9KR43-F1
#
_cell.length_a   1.000
_cell.length_b   1.000
_cell.length_c   1.000
_cell.angle_alpha   90.00
_cell.angle_beta   90.00
_cell.angle_gamma   90.00
#
_symmetry.space_group_name_H-M   'P 1'
#
loop_
_entity.id
_entity.type
_entity.pdbx_description
1 polymer ?
#
loop_
_entity_poly.entity_id
_entity_poly.type
_entity_poly.pdbx_seq_one_letter_code
_entity_poly.pdbx_strand_id
1 'polypeptide(L)'
;MSISERLKSVIDAKFSTLKGASEFTGIPYRSLQSYVSGKQSPGSEALVTLHKTLRVDLNWLLTGEENSWPTTEDRKEVCVNLMEYIEMEFEAESGTKPYCGDIATIYNRVLHHKGVEAEPWDNVEALKRAVKYEVLGFINMQTRIKRQLGFRM
;
A
#
# COMPACT_ATOMS: atom_id res chain seq x y z
N MET A 1 13.68 -3.82 22.12
CA MET A 1 13.49 -5.09 21.40
C MET A 1 14.62 -5.24 20.38
N SER A 2 15.20 -6.42 20.22
CA SER A 2 16.23 -6.73 19.21
C SER A 2 15.60 -7.13 17.86
N ILE A 3 16.41 -7.22 16.81
CA ILE A 3 15.96 -7.75 15.50
C ILE A 3 15.48 -9.20 15.59
N SER A 4 16.10 -10.02 16.44
CA SER A 4 15.72 -11.43 16.61
C SER A 4 14.34 -11.55 17.26
N GLU A 5 14.07 -10.73 18.27
CA GLU A 5 12.77 -10.65 18.94
C GLU A 5 11.67 -10.14 18.00
N ARG A 6 11.95 -9.10 17.20
CA ARG A 6 11.04 -8.60 16.16
C ARG A 6 10.73 -9.63 15.07
N LEU A 7 11.76 -10.31 14.57
CA LEU A 7 11.56 -11.34 13.56
C LEU A 7 10.73 -12.49 14.12
N LYS A 8 11.00 -12.90 15.37
CA LYS A 8 10.22 -13.92 16.06
C LYS A 8 8.75 -13.51 16.18
N SER A 9 8.47 -12.27 16.59
CA SER A 9 7.08 -11.79 16.73
C SER A 9 6.30 -11.83 15.42
N VAL A 10 6.94 -11.48 14.29
CA VAL A 10 6.32 -11.58 12.95
C VAL A 10 6.02 -13.04 12.59
N ILE A 11 6.97 -13.94 12.82
CA ILE A 11 6.83 -15.36 12.47
C ILE A 11 5.72 -16.00 13.30
N ASP A 12 5.71 -15.75 14.61
CA ASP A 12 4.72 -16.29 15.53
C ASP A 12 3.31 -15.79 15.15
N ALA A 13 3.17 -14.51 14.78
CA ALA A 13 1.90 -13.94 14.36
C ALA A 13 1.36 -14.48 13.02
N LYS A 14 2.24 -14.81 12.06
CA LYS A 14 1.83 -15.19 10.69
C LYS A 14 1.75 -16.69 10.43
N PHE A 15 2.64 -17.50 11.00
CA PHE A 15 2.80 -18.90 10.59
C PHE A 15 2.59 -19.91 11.72
N SER A 16 2.44 -19.46 12.97
CA SER A 16 2.38 -20.29 14.19
C SER A 16 3.60 -21.19 14.45
N THR A 17 4.42 -21.51 13.43
CA THR A 17 5.61 -22.36 13.48
C THR A 17 6.72 -21.84 12.56
N LEU A 18 7.98 -22.03 12.98
CA LEU A 18 9.16 -21.73 12.16
C LEU A 18 9.24 -22.55 10.87
N LYS A 19 8.67 -23.77 10.87
CA LYS A 19 8.65 -24.64 9.69
C LYS A 19 7.78 -24.02 8.58
N GLY A 20 6.57 -23.55 8.92
CA GLY A 20 5.71 -22.86 7.97
C GLY A 20 6.35 -21.58 7.42
N ALA A 21 7.05 -20.82 8.27
CA ALA A 21 7.81 -19.66 7.82
C ALA A 21 8.96 -20.03 6.85
N SER A 22 9.65 -21.14 7.09
CA SER A 22 10.71 -21.62 6.19
C SER A 22 10.16 -22.00 4.81
N GLU A 23 9.07 -22.74 4.78
CA GLU A 23 8.41 -23.16 3.53
C GLU A 23 7.87 -21.95 2.74
N PHE A 24 7.28 -20.97 3.43
CA PHE A 24 6.71 -19.79 2.80
C PHE A 24 7.77 -18.79 2.29
N THR A 25 8.82 -18.55 3.08
CA THR A 25 9.85 -17.56 2.72
C THR A 25 10.91 -18.12 1.78
N GLY A 26 11.04 -19.45 1.69
CA GLY A 26 12.16 -20.11 1.02
C GLY A 26 13.49 -20.03 1.79
N ILE A 27 13.51 -19.36 2.95
CA ILE A 27 14.71 -19.29 3.80
C ILE A 27 14.85 -20.62 4.55
N PRO A 28 16.04 -21.26 4.54
CA PRO A 28 16.23 -22.52 5.25
C PRO A 28 15.89 -22.42 6.74
N TYR A 29 15.23 -23.45 7.27
CA TYR A 29 14.81 -23.51 8.67
C TYR A 29 15.93 -23.19 9.66
N ARG A 30 17.14 -23.74 9.43
CA ARG A 30 18.31 -23.47 10.30
C ARG A 30 18.69 -22.00 10.32
N SER A 31 18.60 -21.31 9.18
CA SER A 31 18.89 -19.87 9.10
C SER A 31 17.85 -19.09 9.89
N LEU A 32 16.55 -19.36 9.69
CA LEU A 32 15.49 -18.72 10.47
C LEU A 32 15.65 -18.98 11.97
N GLN A 33 15.96 -20.22 12.36
CA GLN A 33 16.22 -20.59 13.75
C GLN A 33 17.41 -19.81 14.34
N SER A 34 18.49 -19.64 13.57
CA SER A 34 19.65 -18.84 13.97
C SER A 34 19.26 -17.36 14.16
N TYR A 35 18.42 -16.83 13.27
CA TYR A 35 17.96 -15.44 13.32
C TYR A 35 17.07 -15.17 14.53
N VAL A 36 16.03 -15.98 14.75
CA VAL A 36 15.11 -15.77 15.89
C VAL A 36 15.75 -16.06 17.25
N SER A 37 16.79 -16.90 17.29
CA SER A 37 17.58 -17.13 18.51
C SER A 37 18.66 -16.07 18.76
N GLY A 38 18.87 -15.15 17.83
CA GLY A 38 19.90 -14.10 17.93
C GLY A 38 21.33 -14.62 17.75
N LYS A 39 21.53 -15.89 17.37
CA LYS A 39 22.86 -16.46 17.10
C LYS A 39 23.51 -15.84 15.88
N GLN A 40 22.70 -15.40 14.91
CA GLN A 40 23.16 -14.74 13.69
C GLN A 40 22.15 -13.68 13.28
N SER A 41 22.63 -12.55 12.78
CA SER A 41 21.74 -11.54 12.16
C SER A 41 21.44 -11.90 10.70
N PRO A 42 20.23 -11.61 10.18
CA PRO A 42 19.92 -11.79 8.77
C PRO A 42 20.84 -10.92 7.89
N GLY A 43 21.44 -11.52 6.86
CA GLY A 43 22.17 -10.78 5.83
C GLY A 43 21.24 -10.04 4.86
N SER A 44 21.81 -9.23 3.96
CA SER A 44 21.06 -8.42 2.99
C SER A 44 20.08 -9.23 2.13
N GLU A 45 20.50 -10.38 1.61
CA GLU A 45 19.64 -11.26 0.80
C GLU A 45 18.46 -11.84 1.60
N ALA A 46 18.70 -12.22 2.86
CA ALA A 46 17.66 -12.69 3.75
C ALA A 46 16.68 -11.56 4.10
N LEU A 47 17.16 -10.34 4.33
CA LEU A 47 16.32 -9.17 4.57
C LEU A 47 15.42 -8.87 3.36
N VAL A 48 15.96 -8.84 2.15
CA VAL A 48 15.17 -8.64 0.92
C VAL A 48 14.11 -9.73 0.77
N THR A 49 14.47 -10.98 1.03
CA THR A 49 13.51 -12.11 0.99
C THR A 49 12.41 -11.95 2.03
N LEU A 50 12.76 -11.60 3.27
CA LEU A 50 11.79 -11.34 4.35
C LEU A 50 10.86 -10.18 4.00
N HIS A 51 11.36 -9.10 3.41
CA HIS A 51 10.52 -8.00 2.95
C HIS A 51 9.54 -8.44 1.86
N LYS A 52 10.03 -9.14 0.82
CA LYS A 52 9.20 -9.58 -0.31
C LYS A 52 8.14 -10.60 0.09
N THR A 53 8.50 -11.53 0.97
CA THR A 53 7.60 -12.65 1.34
C THR A 53 6.71 -12.26 2.50
N LEU A 54 7.29 -11.77 3.61
CA LEU A 54 6.54 -11.47 4.82
C LEU A 54 5.89 -10.08 4.81
N ARG A 55 6.24 -9.22 3.84
CA ARG A 55 5.80 -7.82 3.79
C ARG A 55 6.15 -7.07 5.07
N VAL A 56 7.34 -7.35 5.61
CA VAL A 56 7.88 -6.67 6.79
C VAL A 56 8.62 -5.42 6.35
N ASP A 57 8.39 -4.33 7.06
CA ASP A 57 9.17 -3.11 6.94
C ASP A 57 10.61 -3.34 7.44
N LEU A 58 11.59 -3.14 6.56
CA LEU A 58 13.00 -3.34 6.88
C LEU A 58 13.53 -2.30 7.87
N ASN A 59 13.05 -1.07 7.84
CA ASN A 59 13.46 -0.05 8.81
C ASN A 59 13.02 -0.49 10.20
N TRP A 60 11.74 -0.84 10.38
CA TRP A 60 11.25 -1.36 11.66
C TRP A 60 11.99 -2.62 12.10
N LEU A 61 12.25 -3.55 11.18
CA LEU A 61 12.96 -4.78 11.51
C LEU A 61 14.40 -4.49 11.99
N LEU A 62 15.09 -3.53 11.39
CA LEU A 62 16.48 -3.18 11.72
C LEU A 62 16.58 -2.30 12.96
N THR A 63 15.81 -1.21 13.03
CA THR A 63 15.93 -0.20 14.10
C THR A 63 15.05 -0.52 15.30
N GLY A 64 13.92 -1.20 15.08
CA GLY A 64 12.87 -1.36 16.09
C GLY A 64 12.05 -0.12 16.33
N GLU A 65 12.36 0.96 15.62
CA GLU A 65 11.50 2.12 15.54
C GLU A 65 10.38 1.75 14.59
N GLU A 66 9.16 1.77 15.09
CA GLU A 66 8.01 1.88 14.21
C GLU A 66 8.23 3.12 13.35
N ASN A 67 8.49 2.89 12.05
CA ASN A 67 8.22 3.92 11.06
C ASN A 67 6.82 4.42 11.43
N SER A 68 6.67 5.73 11.58
CA SER A 68 5.39 6.40 11.81
C SER A 68 4.51 6.23 10.56
N TRP A 69 4.22 4.98 10.22
CA TRP A 69 3.19 4.56 9.33
C TRP A 69 1.91 4.82 10.07
N PRO A 70 1.01 5.57 9.45
CA PRO A 70 -0.04 6.16 10.22
C PRO A 70 -1.02 4.96 10.48
N THR A 71 -1.40 4.78 11.75
CA THR A 71 -2.30 3.77 12.36
C THR A 71 -3.61 3.48 11.60
N THR A 72 -4.51 2.63 12.13
CA THR A 72 -5.83 2.40 11.49
C THR A 72 -6.69 3.67 11.44
N GLU A 73 -6.52 4.59 12.40
CA GLU A 73 -7.20 5.89 12.44
C GLU A 73 -6.67 6.83 11.36
N ASP A 74 -5.36 6.87 11.26
CA ASP A 74 -4.59 7.53 10.22
C ASP A 74 -4.89 7.02 8.79
N ARG A 75 -5.19 5.72 8.62
CA ARG A 75 -5.67 5.20 7.32
C ARG A 75 -7.02 5.79 6.94
N LYS A 76 -7.91 6.05 7.90
CA LYS A 76 -9.16 6.77 7.63
C LYS A 76 -8.85 8.21 7.25
N GLU A 77 -7.92 8.87 7.94
CA GLU A 77 -7.50 10.23 7.62
C GLU A 77 -6.90 10.33 6.21
N VAL A 78 -6.03 9.40 5.81
CA VAL A 78 -5.49 9.33 4.44
C VAL A 78 -6.61 9.10 3.42
N CYS A 79 -7.58 8.22 3.71
CA CYS A 79 -8.74 8.02 2.85
C CYS A 79 -9.59 9.29 2.71
N VAL A 80 -9.84 9.99 3.82
CA VAL A 80 -10.59 11.26 3.84
C VAL A 80 -9.85 12.32 3.03
N ASN A 81 -8.56 12.52 3.31
CA ASN A 81 -7.72 13.49 2.59
C ASN A 81 -7.64 13.18 1.09
N LEU A 82 -7.59 11.90 0.71
CA LEU A 82 -7.58 11.51 -0.69
C LEU A 82 -8.94 11.72 -1.36
N MET A 83 -10.05 11.44 -0.66
CA MET A 83 -11.40 11.73 -1.17
C MET A 83 -11.60 13.24 -1.37
N GLU A 84 -11.18 14.06 -0.42
CA GLU A 84 -11.21 15.52 -0.54
C GLU A 84 -10.37 16.01 -1.73
N TYR A 85 -9.18 15.44 -1.92
CA TYR A 85 -8.33 15.75 -3.07
C TYR A 85 -9.00 15.34 -4.40
N ILE A 86 -9.64 14.17 -4.46
CA ILE A 86 -10.40 13.73 -5.64
C ILE A 86 -11.56 14.69 -5.94
N GLU A 87 -12.31 15.11 -4.92
CA GLU A 87 -13.40 16.08 -5.08
C GLU A 87 -12.90 17.39 -5.69
N MET A 88 -11.84 17.96 -5.10
CA MET A 88 -11.24 19.21 -5.55
C MET A 88 -10.71 19.09 -6.98
N GLU A 89 -9.95 18.04 -7.30
CA GLU A 89 -9.37 17.86 -8.64
C GLU A 89 -10.47 17.62 -9.69
N PHE A 90 -11.52 16.87 -9.36
CA PHE A 90 -12.64 16.66 -10.26
C PHE A 90 -13.42 17.95 -10.53
N GLU A 91 -13.67 18.76 -9.50
CA GLU A 91 -14.33 20.05 -9.65
C GLU A 91 -13.48 21.03 -10.48
N ALA A 92 -12.16 21.05 -10.27
CA ALA A 92 -11.24 21.87 -11.06
C ALA A 92 -11.25 21.49 -12.56
N GLU A 93 -11.33 20.20 -12.89
CA GLU A 93 -11.28 19.71 -14.27
C GLU A 93 -12.65 19.70 -14.97
N SER A 94 -13.75 19.45 -14.24
CA SER A 94 -15.11 19.38 -14.82
C SER A 94 -15.94 20.65 -14.64
N GLY A 95 -15.56 21.54 -13.73
CA GLY A 95 -16.34 22.70 -13.31
C GLY A 95 -17.56 22.35 -12.43
N THR A 96 -17.67 21.10 -11.98
CA THR A 96 -18.80 20.63 -11.16
C THR A 96 -18.35 19.66 -10.09
N LYS A 97 -19.05 19.63 -8.95
CA LYS A 97 -18.76 18.65 -7.90
C LYS A 97 -19.11 17.23 -8.36
N PRO A 98 -18.22 16.22 -8.14
CA PRO A 98 -18.53 14.83 -8.49
C PRO A 98 -19.65 14.25 -7.62
N TYR A 99 -20.37 13.26 -8.15
CA TYR A 99 -21.27 12.46 -7.34
C TYR A 99 -20.47 11.46 -6.50
N CYS A 100 -21.02 11.01 -5.36
CA CYS A 100 -20.35 10.04 -4.48
C CYS A 100 -19.92 8.75 -5.21
N GLY A 101 -20.70 8.32 -6.20
CA GLY A 101 -20.37 7.17 -7.04
C GLY A 101 -19.16 7.39 -7.96
N ASP A 102 -18.95 8.62 -8.43
CA ASP A 102 -17.79 8.99 -9.24
C ASP A 102 -16.51 8.94 -8.39
N ILE A 103 -16.56 9.53 -7.19
CA ILE A 103 -15.45 9.53 -6.21
C ILE A 103 -15.07 8.09 -5.86
N ALA A 104 -16.05 7.25 -5.51
CA ALA A 104 -15.80 5.85 -5.18
C ALA A 104 -15.20 5.08 -6.37
N THR A 105 -15.63 5.37 -7.59
CA THR A 105 -15.09 4.73 -8.80
C THR A 105 -13.64 5.17 -9.06
N ILE A 106 -13.35 6.46 -8.97
CA ILE A 106 -12.00 7.02 -9.14
C ILE A 106 -11.07 6.46 -8.04
N TYR A 107 -11.51 6.49 -6.79
CA TYR A 107 -10.78 5.94 -5.65
C TYR A 107 -10.42 4.47 -5.87
N ASN A 108 -11.40 3.63 -6.22
CA ASN A 108 -11.15 2.22 -6.49
C ASN A 108 -10.19 2.02 -7.67
N ARG A 109 -10.28 2.84 -8.73
CA ARG A 109 -9.34 2.77 -9.85
C ARG A 109 -7.93 3.18 -9.45
N VAL A 110 -7.75 4.23 -8.66
CA VAL A 110 -6.44 4.63 -8.13
C VAL A 110 -5.83 3.49 -7.30
N LEU A 111 -6.64 2.81 -6.49
CA LEU A 111 -6.22 1.60 -5.75
C LEU A 111 -5.90 0.41 -6.67
N HIS A 112 -6.65 0.22 -7.75
CA HIS A 112 -6.46 -0.90 -8.69
C HIS A 112 -5.34 -0.68 -9.70
N HIS A 113 -5.08 0.55 -10.14
CA HIS A 113 -4.03 0.90 -11.11
C HIS A 113 -2.62 0.66 -10.52
N LYS A 114 -2.52 0.57 -9.20
CA LYS A 114 -1.35 0.08 -8.48
C LYS A 114 -1.76 -1.08 -7.60
N GLY A 115 -1.87 -2.28 -8.18
CA GLY A 115 -2.37 -3.47 -7.49
C GLY A 115 -1.73 -3.65 -6.11
N VAL A 116 -2.41 -3.21 -5.05
CA VAL A 116 -2.22 -3.45 -3.60
C VAL A 116 -0.79 -3.29 -3.03
N GLU A 117 0.21 -2.96 -3.84
CA GLU A 117 1.61 -2.77 -3.44
C GLU A 117 2.21 -1.61 -4.23
N ALA A 118 1.47 -0.50 -4.31
CA ALA A 118 2.07 0.77 -4.64
C ALA A 118 3.26 0.99 -3.72
N GLU A 119 4.38 1.44 -4.28
CA GLU A 119 5.52 1.99 -3.57
C GLU A 119 5.11 2.77 -2.31
N PRO A 120 5.97 2.81 -1.28
CA PRO A 120 5.65 3.38 0.03
C PRO A 120 4.80 4.63 -0.15
N TRP A 121 3.62 4.66 0.50
CA TRP A 121 2.63 5.74 0.42
C TRP A 121 3.21 7.14 0.72
N ASP A 122 4.47 7.18 1.12
CA ASP A 122 5.43 8.27 1.29
C ASP A 122 5.57 9.20 0.08
N ASN A 123 5.27 8.79 -1.15
CA ASN A 123 5.33 9.68 -2.33
C ASN A 123 3.96 10.29 -2.67
N VAL A 124 3.57 11.29 -1.87
CA VAL A 124 2.32 12.07 -2.02
C VAL A 124 2.15 12.62 -3.44
N GLU A 125 3.22 13.06 -4.10
CA GLU A 125 3.15 13.63 -5.45
C GLU A 125 2.85 12.56 -6.52
N ALA A 126 3.37 11.35 -6.36
CA ALA A 126 3.01 10.23 -7.23
C ALA A 126 1.53 9.85 -7.09
N LEU A 127 0.97 9.93 -5.88
CA LEU A 127 -0.44 9.67 -5.60
C LEU A 127 -1.34 10.74 -6.23
N LYS A 128 -1.04 12.02 -6.01
CA LYS A 128 -1.76 13.15 -6.63
C LYS A 128 -1.78 13.04 -8.15
N ARG A 129 -0.64 12.71 -8.76
CA ARG A 129 -0.54 12.52 -10.21
C ARG A 129 -1.41 11.38 -10.72
N ALA A 130 -1.45 10.24 -10.00
CA ALA A 130 -2.31 9.12 -10.35
C ALA A 130 -3.80 9.50 -10.28
N VAL A 131 -4.20 10.20 -9.22
CA VAL A 131 -5.58 10.72 -9.08
C VAL A 131 -5.95 11.63 -10.25
N LYS A 132 -5.09 12.59 -10.60
CA LYS A 132 -5.32 13.50 -11.72
C LYS A 132 -5.56 12.75 -13.04
N TYR A 133 -4.76 11.71 -13.33
CA TYR A 133 -4.96 10.92 -14.54
C TYR A 133 -6.28 10.14 -14.53
N GLU A 134 -6.68 9.56 -13.40
CA GLU A 134 -7.95 8.84 -13.28
C GLU A 134 -9.16 9.77 -13.38
N VAL A 135 -9.09 10.97 -12.79
CA VAL A 135 -10.12 12.03 -12.91
C VAL A 135 -10.30 12.41 -14.39
N LEU A 136 -9.22 12.75 -15.08
CA LEU A 136 -9.26 13.10 -16.50
C LEU A 136 -9.78 11.95 -17.37
N GLY A 137 -9.32 10.73 -17.11
CA GLY A 137 -9.79 9.53 -17.82
C GLY A 137 -11.28 9.29 -17.64
N PHE A 138 -11.78 9.48 -16.42
CA PHE A 138 -13.19 9.33 -16.08
C PHE A 138 -14.06 10.40 -16.75
N ILE A 139 -13.68 11.68 -16.68
CA ILE A 139 -14.40 12.79 -17.34
C ILE A 139 -14.46 12.57 -18.85
N ASN A 140 -13.34 12.16 -19.48
CA ASN A 140 -13.29 11.86 -20.91
C ASN A 140 -14.21 10.69 -21.28
N MET A 141 -14.24 9.63 -20.45
CA MET A 141 -15.14 8.50 -20.63
C MET A 141 -16.62 8.93 -20.56
N GLN A 142 -17.01 9.69 -19.54
CA GLN A 142 -18.37 10.21 -19.38
C GLN A 142 -18.78 11.09 -20.56
N THR A 143 -17.88 11.98 -21.00
CA THR A 143 -18.10 12.84 -22.17
C THR A 143 -18.32 12.02 -23.43
N ARG A 144 -17.54 10.97 -23.65
CA ARG A 144 -17.69 10.06 -24.79
C ARG A 144 -19.04 9.32 -24.76
N ILE A 145 -19.45 8.82 -23.59
CA ILE A 145 -20.74 8.14 -23.41
C ILE A 145 -21.90 9.08 -23.69
N LYS A 146 -21.90 10.31 -23.13
CA LYS A 146 -22.96 11.30 -23.39
C LYS A 146 -23.10 11.64 -24.87
N ARG A 147 -21.97 11.79 -25.59
CA ARG A 147 -21.96 11.98 -27.04
C ARG A 147 -22.55 10.79 -27.80
N GLN A 148 -22.20 9.56 -27.43
CA GLN A 148 -22.75 8.34 -28.05
C GLN A 148 -24.25 8.19 -27.82
N LEU A 149 -24.74 8.61 -26.66
CA LEU A 149 -26.15 8.55 -26.29
C LEU A 149 -26.97 9.76 -26.79
N GLY A 150 -26.36 10.68 -27.56
CA GLY A 150 -27.07 11.80 -28.18
C GLY A 150 -27.47 12.94 -27.23
N PHE A 151 -26.95 12.97 -26.00
CA PHE A 151 -27.18 14.09 -25.08
C PHE A 151 -26.38 15.32 -25.53
N ARG A 152 -27.07 16.45 -25.77
CA ARG A 152 -26.43 17.77 -25.90
C ARG A 152 -26.10 18.29 -24.49
N MET A 153 -24.86 18.78 -24.30
CA MET A 153 -24.45 19.53 -23.11
C MET A 153 -25.24 20.82 -23.00
#